data_AF-A0A9W6XBY1-F1
#
_entry.id   AF-A0A9W6XBY1-F1
#
_cell.length_a   1.000
_cell.length_b   1.000
_cell.length_c   1.000
_cell.angle_alpha   90.00
_cell.angle_beta   90.00
_cell.angle_gamma   90.00
#
_symmetry.space_group_name_H-M   'P 1'
#
loop_
_entity.id
_entity.type
_entity.pdbx_description
1 polymer ?
#
loop_
_entity_poly.entity_id
_entity_poly.type
_entity_poly.pdbx_seq_one_letter_code
_entity_poly.pdbx_strand_id
1 'polypeptide(L)'
;MKRNIPFPLNLFLPKKMHLDTMEKLRMFGIATKEQAYVIARDCYTALNTKLETAGTPYFFGEQPSALDVAVFGHIVDALGNTQLAATVHQHAPLLITLSERIRDAYFGAPGEQPTSLSEEAIYSENDANYFTNTPLGSDFMKKVSKPLQVAFLKPYRSLDWSRRELASEIVQKRREKDAENRDAAAEEQDKAFEKGPRNVIIGAIAALVLYAVAALPLAFQFSDDDDDEYDDDEDDEDDEE
;
A
#
# COMPACT_ATOMS: atom_id res chain seq x y z
N MET A 1 8.34 10.45 9.37
CA MET A 1 8.17 10.46 10.85
C MET A 1 8.64 9.20 11.58
N LYS A 2 8.28 7.96 11.17
CA LYS A 2 8.66 6.73 11.93
C LYS A 2 10.17 6.50 12.13
N ARG A 3 11.03 7.13 11.33
CA ARG A 3 12.50 7.00 11.39
C ARG A 3 13.18 7.95 12.38
N ASN A 4 12.50 9.02 12.81
CA ASN A 4 13.14 10.10 13.59
C ASN A 4 12.70 10.11 15.06
N ILE A 5 11.79 9.21 15.45
CA ILE A 5 11.23 9.13 16.80
C ILE A 5 11.52 7.73 17.36
N PRO A 6 12.19 7.60 18.52
CA PRO A 6 12.53 6.31 19.08
C PRO A 6 11.27 5.55 19.54
N PHE A 7 11.34 4.22 19.55
CA PHE A 7 10.35 3.38 20.22
C PHE A 7 10.41 3.63 21.74
N PRO A 8 9.27 3.69 22.46
CA PRO A 8 7.90 3.44 22.00
C PRO A 8 7.13 4.68 21.52
N LEU A 9 7.76 5.86 21.56
CA LEU A 9 7.11 7.14 21.29
C LEU A 9 6.54 7.23 19.86
N ASN A 10 7.13 6.49 18.91
CA ASN A 10 6.64 6.42 17.52
C ASN A 10 5.22 5.87 17.36
N LEU A 11 4.67 5.16 18.37
CA LEU A 11 3.32 4.60 18.34
C LEU A 11 2.27 5.65 18.75
N PHE A 12 2.59 6.46 19.76
CA PHE A 12 1.64 7.37 20.38
C PHE A 12 1.70 8.79 19.82
N LEU A 13 2.90 9.27 19.53
CA LEU A 13 3.11 10.66 19.12
C LEU A 13 2.39 11.01 17.81
N PRO A 14 2.46 10.20 16.74
CA PRO A 14 1.73 10.51 15.50
C PRO A 14 0.22 10.58 15.70
N LYS A 15 -0.34 9.70 16.55
CA LYS A 15 -1.77 9.70 16.84
C LYS A 15 -2.18 10.97 17.59
N LYS A 16 -1.39 11.38 18.61
CA LYS A 16 -1.63 12.63 19.33
C LYS A 16 -1.56 13.84 18.41
N MET A 17 -0.52 13.94 17.58
CA MET A 17 -0.35 15.05 16.64
C MET A 17 -1.50 15.09 15.62
N HIS A 18 -1.93 13.94 15.11
CA HIS A 18 -3.06 13.86 14.20
C HIS A 18 -4.36 14.37 14.85
N LEU A 19 -4.65 13.95 16.08
CA LEU A 19 -5.85 14.39 16.81
C LEU A 19 -5.85 15.91 17.08
N ASP A 20 -4.72 16.45 17.54
CA ASP A 20 -4.56 17.90 17.77
C ASP A 20 -4.74 18.70 16.47
N THR A 21 -4.19 18.24 15.35
CA THR A 21 -4.39 18.89 14.04
C THR A 21 -5.84 18.78 13.57
N MET A 22 -6.50 17.64 13.75
CA MET A 22 -7.92 17.46 13.39
C MET A 22 -8.83 18.37 14.23
N GLU A 23 -8.54 18.52 15.52
CA GLU A 23 -9.27 19.44 16.40
C GLU A 23 -9.13 20.89 15.93
N LYS A 24 -7.90 21.32 15.59
CA LYS A 24 -7.64 22.65 15.02
C LYS A 24 -8.40 22.87 13.71
N LEU A 25 -8.35 21.92 12.79
CA LEU A 25 -9.09 22.01 11.53
C LEU A 25 -10.60 22.12 11.76
N ARG A 26 -11.15 21.37 12.72
CA ARG A 26 -12.56 21.46 13.10
C ARG A 26 -12.92 22.83 13.67
N MET A 27 -12.05 23.46 14.45
CA MET A 27 -12.26 24.83 14.95
C MET A 27 -12.33 25.85 13.81
N PHE A 28 -11.58 25.65 12.73
CA PHE A 28 -11.67 26.46 11.51
C PHE A 28 -12.84 26.07 10.59
N GLY A 29 -13.72 25.16 11.02
CA GLY A 29 -14.87 24.73 10.24
C GLY A 29 -14.53 23.80 9.07
N ILE A 30 -13.32 23.24 9.05
CA ILE A 30 -12.87 22.28 8.03
C ILE A 30 -13.18 20.86 8.55
N ALA A 31 -14.32 20.33 8.13
CA ALA A 31 -14.81 19.03 8.59
C ALA A 31 -14.45 17.89 7.64
N THR A 32 -14.30 18.20 6.34
CA THR A 32 -14.05 17.19 5.30
C THR A 32 -12.72 17.44 4.58
N LYS A 33 -12.20 16.37 4.00
CA LYS A 33 -10.94 16.40 3.25
C LYS A 33 -11.10 17.25 1.98
N GLU A 34 -12.24 17.13 1.33
CA GLU A 34 -12.59 17.84 0.10
C GLU A 34 -12.65 19.35 0.35
N GLN A 35 -13.25 19.76 1.47
CA GLN A 35 -13.30 21.16 1.88
C GLN A 35 -11.89 21.72 2.11
N ALA A 36 -11.00 20.95 2.75
CA ALA A 36 -9.61 21.35 2.92
C ALA A 36 -8.89 21.57 1.59
N TYR A 37 -9.13 20.72 0.58
CA TYR A 37 -8.54 20.87 -0.75
C TYR A 37 -9.07 22.09 -1.50
N VAL A 38 -10.38 22.36 -1.42
CA VAL A 38 -10.98 23.55 -2.04
C VAL A 38 -10.38 24.82 -1.42
N ILE A 39 -10.31 24.88 -0.09
CA ILE A 39 -9.70 26.01 0.62
C ILE A 39 -8.22 26.15 0.24
N ALA A 40 -7.46 25.06 0.18
CA ALA A 40 -6.06 25.10 -0.22
C ALA A 40 -5.87 25.66 -1.63
N ARG A 41 -6.68 25.19 -2.60
CA ARG A 41 -6.68 25.70 -3.98
C ARG A 41 -6.95 27.21 -4.02
N ASP A 42 -7.96 27.66 -3.29
CA ASP A 42 -8.34 29.07 -3.25
C ASP A 42 -7.23 29.92 -2.62
N CYS A 43 -6.59 29.43 -1.55
CA CYS A 43 -5.42 30.07 -0.94
C CYS A 43 -4.23 30.15 -1.89
N TYR A 44 -3.89 29.08 -2.61
CA TYR A 44 -2.81 29.09 -3.60
C TYR A 44 -3.08 30.09 -4.72
N THR A 45 -4.33 30.13 -5.21
CA THR A 45 -4.74 31.07 -6.24
C THR A 45 -4.61 32.52 -5.74
N ALA A 46 -5.10 32.81 -4.53
CA ALA A 46 -5.00 34.14 -3.92
C ALA A 46 -3.55 34.58 -3.64
N LEU A 47 -2.69 33.66 -3.22
CA LEU A 47 -1.26 33.94 -3.04
C LEU A 47 -0.57 34.17 -4.38
N ASN A 48 -0.90 33.40 -5.42
CA ASN A 48 -0.36 33.58 -6.75
C ASN A 48 -0.75 34.94 -7.34
N THR A 49 -2.03 35.34 -7.21
CA THR A 49 -2.49 36.67 -7.67
C THR A 49 -1.87 37.82 -6.87
N LYS A 50 -1.64 37.63 -5.57
CA LYS A 50 -0.91 38.61 -4.74
C LYS A 50 0.53 38.79 -5.23
N LEU A 51 1.22 37.69 -5.56
CA LEU A 51 2.59 37.75 -6.08
C LEU A 51 2.62 38.40 -7.47
N GLU A 52 1.66 38.07 -8.33
CA GLU A 52 1.49 38.70 -9.64
C GLU A 52 1.24 40.21 -9.54
N THR A 53 0.35 40.64 -8.64
CA THR A 53 0.02 42.05 -8.42
C THR A 53 1.22 42.84 -7.88
N ALA A 54 2.08 42.22 -7.09
CA ALA A 54 3.28 42.86 -6.58
C ALA A 54 4.28 43.19 -7.70
N GLY A 55 4.32 42.39 -8.77
CA GLY A 55 5.23 42.59 -9.91
C GLY A 55 6.72 42.45 -9.57
N THR A 56 7.03 42.03 -8.34
CA THR A 56 8.37 41.86 -7.79
C THR A 56 8.70 40.38 -7.61
N PRO A 57 9.98 40.00 -7.49
CA PRO A 57 10.35 38.60 -7.29
C PRO A 57 9.78 38.00 -5.99
N TYR A 58 9.62 38.81 -4.93
CA TYR A 58 9.05 38.40 -3.65
C TYR A 58 7.78 39.17 -3.34
N PHE A 59 7.03 38.75 -2.31
CA PHE A 59 5.74 39.35 -1.96
C PHE A 59 5.78 40.84 -1.59
N PHE A 60 6.91 41.34 -1.10
CA PHE A 60 7.04 42.71 -0.59
C PHE A 60 8.29 43.44 -1.13
N GLY A 61 8.83 42.99 -2.26
CA GLY A 61 9.96 43.64 -2.93
C GLY A 61 11.01 42.67 -3.47
N GLU A 62 12.27 43.10 -3.41
CA GLU A 62 13.44 42.42 -3.98
C GLU A 62 14.16 41.46 -3.02
N GLN A 63 13.77 41.43 -1.75
CA GLN A 63 14.33 40.54 -0.73
C GLN A 63 13.26 39.61 -0.14
N PRO A 64 13.62 38.37 0.24
CA PRO A 64 12.67 37.45 0.83
C PRO A 64 12.20 37.94 2.20
N SER A 65 10.88 38.00 2.37
CA SER A 65 10.24 38.32 3.64
C SER A 65 9.89 37.05 4.43
N ALA A 66 9.49 37.23 5.68
CA ALA A 66 8.98 36.14 6.51
C ALA A 66 7.78 35.41 5.89
N LEU A 67 6.96 36.10 5.10
CA LEU A 67 5.86 35.49 4.36
C LEU A 67 6.38 34.57 3.25
N ASP A 68 7.38 35.03 2.49
CA ASP A 68 7.97 34.25 1.39
C ASP A 68 8.56 32.93 1.93
N VAL A 69 9.23 32.97 3.09
CA VAL A 69 9.79 31.78 3.75
C VAL A 69 8.69 30.84 4.25
N ALA A 70 7.62 31.38 4.84
CA ALA A 70 6.49 30.56 5.30
C ALA A 70 5.77 29.88 4.12
N VAL A 71 5.55 30.61 3.03
CA VAL A 71 4.95 30.08 1.80
C VAL A 71 5.85 29.03 1.17
N PHE A 72 7.15 29.28 1.07
CA PHE A 72 8.14 28.32 0.59
C PHE A 72 8.04 26.96 1.32
N GLY A 73 8.04 26.96 2.65
CA GLY A 73 7.92 25.72 3.43
C GLY A 73 6.65 24.94 3.11
N HIS A 74 5.51 25.65 3.01
CA HIS A 74 4.24 25.02 2.67
C HIS A 74 4.18 24.50 1.23
N ILE A 75 4.77 25.20 0.26
CA ILE A 75 4.79 24.77 -1.14
C ILE A 75 5.67 23.53 -1.30
N VAL A 76 6.86 23.50 -0.67
CA VAL A 76 7.73 22.32 -0.71
C VAL A 76 7.03 21.09 -0.12
N ASP A 77 6.37 21.24 1.03
CA ASP A 77 5.58 20.16 1.63
C ASP A 77 4.40 19.73 0.74
N ALA A 78 3.73 20.69 0.08
CA ALA A 78 2.61 20.42 -0.81
C ALA A 78 3.02 19.68 -2.09
N LEU A 79 4.18 20.00 -2.67
CA LEU A 79 4.75 19.30 -3.83
C LEU A 79 5.12 17.84 -3.50
N GLY A 80 5.44 17.54 -2.24
CA GLY A 80 5.63 16.17 -1.77
C GLY A 80 4.37 15.31 -1.71
N ASN A 81 3.18 15.90 -1.89
CA ASN A 81 1.90 15.20 -1.88
C ASN A 81 1.30 15.15 -3.29
N THR A 82 1.07 13.94 -3.82
CA THR A 82 0.59 13.74 -5.21
C THR A 82 -0.71 14.48 -5.53
N GLN A 83 -1.62 14.63 -4.56
CA GLN A 83 -2.90 15.30 -4.78
C GLN A 83 -2.77 16.83 -4.78
N LEU A 84 -1.89 17.37 -3.93
CA LEU A 84 -1.67 18.82 -3.85
C LEU A 84 -0.73 19.31 -4.94
N ALA A 85 0.27 18.50 -5.32
CA ALA A 85 1.22 18.84 -6.37
C ALA A 85 0.52 19.25 -7.68
N ALA A 86 -0.45 18.46 -8.12
CA ALA A 86 -1.24 18.77 -9.32
C ALA A 86 -1.97 20.12 -9.19
N THR A 87 -2.57 20.41 -8.04
CA THR A 87 -3.27 21.68 -7.80
C THR A 87 -2.32 22.88 -7.75
N VAL A 88 -1.13 22.72 -7.19
CA VAL A 88 -0.12 23.78 -7.12
C VAL A 88 0.43 24.10 -8.51
N HIS A 89 0.74 23.08 -9.32
CA HIS A 89 1.17 23.28 -10.71
C HIS A 89 0.12 23.99 -11.56
N GLN A 90 -1.16 23.69 -11.35
CA GLN A 90 -2.23 24.30 -12.12
C GLN A 90 -2.57 25.74 -11.68
N HIS A 91 -2.60 25.99 -10.36
CA HIS A 91 -3.16 27.22 -9.81
C HIS A 91 -2.13 28.22 -9.29
N ALA A 92 -0.88 27.80 -9.08
CA ALA A 92 0.16 28.65 -8.48
C ALA A 92 1.56 28.46 -9.09
N PRO A 93 1.74 28.63 -10.41
CA PRO A 93 3.04 28.50 -11.05
C PRO A 93 4.07 29.53 -10.55
N LEU A 94 3.66 30.74 -10.16
CA LEU A 94 4.59 31.76 -9.65
C LEU A 94 5.08 31.43 -8.23
N LEU A 95 4.28 30.73 -7.43
CA LEU A 95 4.73 30.26 -6.11
C LEU A 95 5.78 29.15 -6.25
N ILE A 96 5.72 28.36 -7.32
CA ILE A 96 6.76 27.37 -7.63
C ILE A 96 8.07 28.08 -7.97
N THR A 97 8.04 29.07 -8.87
CA THR A 97 9.27 29.81 -9.24
C THR A 97 9.85 30.59 -8.06
N LEU A 98 9.00 31.15 -7.18
CA LEU A 98 9.44 31.73 -5.91
C LEU A 98 10.14 30.69 -5.03
N SER A 99 9.57 29.48 -4.94
CA SER A 99 10.12 28.43 -4.09
C SER A 99 11.46 27.91 -4.62
N GLU A 100 11.59 27.77 -5.94
CA GLU A 100 12.85 27.43 -6.60
C GLU A 100 13.91 28.50 -6.34
N ARG A 101 13.57 29.78 -6.49
CA ARG A 101 14.52 30.87 -6.22
C ARG A 101 15.03 30.86 -4.77
N ILE A 102 14.15 30.65 -3.79
CA ILE A 102 14.55 30.57 -2.38
C ILE A 102 15.42 29.34 -2.12
N ARG A 103 15.05 28.19 -2.71
CA ARG A 103 15.85 26.97 -2.62
C ARG A 103 17.25 27.20 -3.15
N ASP A 104 17.38 27.77 -4.35
CA ASP A 104 18.67 27.94 -5.00
C ASP A 104 19.54 28.97 -4.28
N ALA A 105 18.93 30.05 -3.74
CA ALA A 105 19.65 31.09 -3.03
C ALA A 105 20.14 30.68 -1.62
N TYR A 106 19.40 29.84 -0.89
CA TYR A 106 19.65 29.56 0.54
C TYR A 106 19.97 28.11 0.86
N PHE A 107 19.56 27.17 0.00
CA PHE A 107 19.70 25.73 0.23
C PHE A 107 20.55 25.03 -0.85
N GLY A 108 20.98 25.74 -1.90
CA GLY A 108 21.94 25.25 -2.88
C GLY A 108 23.34 25.10 -2.26
N ALA A 109 24.08 24.06 -2.67
CA ALA A 109 25.48 23.93 -2.25
C ALA A 109 26.33 25.06 -2.86
N PRO A 110 27.34 25.59 -2.15
CA PRO A 110 28.22 26.62 -2.70
C PRO A 110 28.98 26.06 -3.92
N GLY A 111 28.55 26.43 -5.13
CA GLY A 111 29.14 25.99 -6.40
C GLY A 111 28.23 25.19 -7.33
N GLU A 112 27.00 24.85 -6.92
CA GLU A 112 26.02 24.17 -7.79
C GLU A 112 25.13 25.16 -8.55
N GLN A 113 25.17 25.09 -9.88
CA GLN A 113 24.20 25.73 -10.78
C GLN A 113 22.85 25.01 -10.74
N PRO A 114 21.74 25.68 -11.13
CA PRO A 114 20.40 25.12 -11.04
C PRO A 114 20.29 23.79 -11.81
N THR A 115 19.90 22.75 -11.07
CA THR A 115 19.72 21.35 -11.53
C THR A 115 18.56 21.15 -12.50
N SER A 116 17.86 22.22 -12.91
CA SER A 116 16.78 22.17 -13.90
C SER A 116 17.26 21.88 -15.34
N LEU A 117 18.58 21.78 -15.58
CA LEU A 117 19.17 21.43 -16.88
C LEU A 117 20.22 20.31 -16.85
N SER A 118 20.45 19.63 -15.71
CA SER A 118 21.40 18.51 -15.65
C SER A 118 20.68 17.19 -15.49
N GLU A 119 20.77 16.35 -16.53
CA GLU A 119 20.26 14.97 -16.58
C GLU A 119 21.00 14.03 -15.59
N GLU A 120 22.03 14.53 -14.92
CA GLU A 120 22.95 13.80 -14.04
C GLU A 120 22.68 13.95 -12.53
N ALA A 121 21.55 14.55 -12.11
CA ALA A 121 21.20 14.65 -10.69
C ALA A 121 20.70 13.32 -10.11
N ILE A 122 21.57 12.30 -10.15
CA ILE A 122 21.52 11.13 -9.30
C ILE A 122 21.98 11.62 -7.92
N TYR A 123 21.12 11.46 -6.91
CA TYR A 123 21.42 11.74 -5.51
C TYR A 123 22.86 11.33 -5.13
N SER A 124 23.72 12.31 -4.83
CA SER A 124 25.05 12.04 -4.27
C SER A 124 24.89 11.37 -2.91
N GLU A 125 25.42 10.17 -2.82
CA GLU A 125 25.43 9.32 -1.63
C GLU A 125 26.28 9.98 -0.54
N ASN A 126 25.73 10.14 0.68
CA ASN A 126 26.41 10.45 1.95
C ASN A 126 27.87 10.93 1.84
N ASP A 127 28.09 12.20 1.50
CA ASP A 127 29.33 12.84 1.90
C ASP A 127 29.44 12.81 3.42
N ALA A 128 30.63 12.49 3.91
CA ALA A 128 30.89 12.32 5.33
C ALA A 128 30.56 13.63 6.06
N ASN A 129 29.59 13.58 6.98
CA ASN A 129 29.19 14.73 7.80
C ASN A 129 30.42 15.45 8.35
N TYR A 130 30.45 16.79 8.35
CA TYR A 130 31.55 17.61 8.87
C TYR A 130 32.08 17.15 10.26
N PHE A 131 31.19 16.59 11.09
CA PHE A 131 31.47 16.00 12.41
C PHE A 131 32.30 14.71 12.41
N THR A 132 32.49 14.03 11.28
CA THR A 132 33.41 12.87 11.17
C THR A 132 34.84 13.28 10.88
N ASN A 133 35.04 14.46 10.29
CA ASN A 133 36.36 14.96 9.91
C ASN A 133 36.94 15.93 10.96
N THR A 134 36.19 16.26 12.01
CA THR A 134 36.69 17.08 13.11
C THR A 134 37.63 16.22 13.98
N PRO A 135 38.91 16.59 14.17
CA PRO A 135 39.80 15.83 15.02
C PRO A 135 39.24 15.77 16.45
N LEU A 136 39.18 14.57 17.04
CA LEU A 136 38.64 14.28 18.38
C LEU A 136 39.30 15.07 19.55
N GLY A 137 40.25 15.95 19.25
CA GLY A 137 40.96 16.79 20.22
C GLY A 137 40.26 18.11 20.58
N SER A 138 39.12 18.45 19.99
CA SER A 138 38.39 19.67 20.40
C SER A 138 37.80 19.48 21.81
N ASP A 139 38.05 20.44 22.72
CA ASP A 139 37.57 20.39 24.10
C ASP A 139 36.03 20.32 24.22
N PHE A 140 35.33 20.65 23.13
CA PHE A 140 33.89 20.46 22.97
C PHE A 140 33.48 18.98 22.95
N MET A 141 34.24 18.13 22.25
CA MET A 141 33.89 16.71 22.04
C MET A 141 34.23 15.80 23.23
N LYS A 142 35.08 16.25 24.18
CA LYS A 142 35.37 15.49 25.41
C LYS A 142 34.15 15.29 26.31
N LYS A 143 33.15 16.18 26.22
CA LYS A 143 31.92 16.15 27.04
C LYS A 143 30.76 15.44 26.35
N VAL A 144 30.87 15.13 25.07
CA VAL A 144 29.83 14.43 24.32
C VAL A 144 30.13 12.93 24.37
N SER A 145 29.20 12.15 24.92
CA SER A 145 29.31 10.69 24.93
C SER A 145 29.60 10.18 23.52
N LYS A 146 30.60 9.31 23.37
CA LYS A 146 30.97 8.72 22.08
C LYS A 146 29.71 8.24 21.35
N PRO A 147 29.42 8.71 20.12
CA PRO A 147 28.28 8.21 19.40
C PRO A 147 28.42 6.70 19.27
N LEU A 148 27.33 5.99 19.57
CA LEU A 148 27.24 4.54 19.50
C LEU A 148 27.80 4.10 18.14
N GLN A 149 28.81 3.22 18.15
CA GLN A 149 29.56 2.86 16.95
C GLN A 149 28.61 2.57 15.79
N VAL A 150 28.85 3.23 14.65
CA VAL A 150 28.10 3.09 13.38
C VAL A 150 27.97 1.62 12.95
N ALA A 151 28.80 0.72 13.49
CA ALA A 151 28.68 -0.73 13.39
C ALA A 151 27.29 -1.28 13.78
N PHE A 152 26.60 -0.70 14.77
CA PHE A 152 25.26 -1.11 15.19
C PHE A 152 24.13 -0.67 14.23
N LEU A 153 24.42 0.26 13.32
CA LEU A 153 23.46 0.77 12.34
C LEU A 153 23.57 0.05 10.98
N LYS A 154 24.57 -0.82 10.79
CA LYS A 154 24.77 -1.57 9.54
C LYS A 154 23.55 -2.40 9.09
N PRO A 155 22.77 -3.06 9.98
CA PRO A 155 21.61 -3.83 9.53
C PRO A 155 20.42 -2.97 9.04
N TYR A 156 20.44 -1.66 9.29
CA TYR A 156 19.31 -0.76 9.01
C TYR A 156 19.59 0.24 7.88
N ARG A 157 20.75 0.14 7.22
CA ARG A 157 21.20 1.08 6.18
C ARG A 157 20.73 0.75 4.76
N SER A 158 20.11 -0.40 4.52
CA SER A 158 19.56 -0.76 3.20
C SER A 158 18.05 -0.59 3.16
N LEU A 159 17.56 0.62 2.95
CA LEU A 159 16.21 0.85 2.46
C LEU A 159 16.23 2.14 1.63
N ASP A 160 16.86 1.99 0.48
CA ASP A 160 16.88 2.95 -0.62
C ASP A 160 15.46 3.32 -1.01
N TRP A 161 15.23 4.62 -1.13
CA TRP A 161 13.99 5.23 -1.61
C TRP A 161 13.60 4.67 -3.00
N SER A 162 14.58 4.38 -3.86
CA SER A 162 14.41 3.74 -5.17
C SER A 162 13.68 2.39 -5.09
N ARG A 163 13.88 1.62 -4.01
CA ARG A 163 13.15 0.35 -3.81
C ARG A 163 11.68 0.54 -3.46
N ARG A 164 11.22 1.72 -3.03
CA ARG A 164 9.78 1.95 -2.76
C ARG A 164 8.99 2.17 -4.03
N GLU A 165 9.53 2.89 -5.00
CA GLU A 165 8.94 3.02 -6.34
C GLU A 165 8.95 1.67 -7.04
N LEU A 166 10.09 0.94 -6.98
CA LEU A 166 10.18 -0.43 -7.49
C LEU A 166 9.26 -1.39 -6.73
N ALA A 167 9.05 -1.22 -5.41
CA ALA A 167 8.12 -2.06 -4.65
C ALA A 167 6.66 -1.72 -4.97
N SER A 168 6.31 -0.44 -5.19
CA SER A 168 4.97 -0.09 -5.67
C SER A 168 4.74 -0.61 -7.08
N GLU A 169 5.76 -0.54 -7.94
CA GLU A 169 5.71 -1.04 -9.32
C GLU A 169 5.65 -2.59 -9.33
N ILE A 170 6.39 -3.28 -8.47
CA ILE A 170 6.31 -4.74 -8.30
C ILE A 170 4.95 -5.15 -7.71
N VAL A 171 4.40 -4.39 -6.76
CA VAL A 171 3.08 -4.67 -6.19
C VAL A 171 1.99 -4.40 -7.22
N GLN A 172 2.12 -3.36 -8.04
CA GLN A 172 1.18 -3.03 -9.11
C GLN A 172 1.26 -4.08 -10.22
N LYS A 173 2.47 -4.45 -10.67
CA LYS A 173 2.70 -5.52 -11.64
C LYS A 173 2.26 -6.90 -11.12
N ARG A 174 2.38 -7.17 -9.82
CA ARG A 174 1.78 -8.37 -9.19
C ARG A 174 0.26 -8.31 -9.21
N ARG A 175 -0.35 -7.17 -8.91
CA ARG A 175 -1.81 -7.01 -8.99
C ARG A 175 -2.35 -7.14 -10.41
N GLU A 176 -1.64 -6.59 -11.39
CA GLU A 176 -1.96 -6.71 -12.81
C GLU A 176 -1.81 -8.17 -13.27
N LYS A 177 -0.71 -8.84 -12.90
CA LYS A 177 -0.53 -10.27 -13.18
C LYS A 177 -1.55 -11.17 -12.48
N ASP A 178 -1.94 -10.84 -11.25
CA ASP A 178 -2.97 -11.57 -10.50
C ASP A 178 -4.37 -11.31 -11.09
N ALA A 179 -4.62 -10.14 -11.68
CA ALA A 179 -5.83 -9.83 -12.43
C ALA A 179 -5.86 -10.57 -13.77
N GLU A 180 -4.77 -10.55 -14.55
CA GLU A 180 -4.64 -11.34 -15.78
C GLU A 180 -4.77 -12.85 -15.51
N ASN A 181 -4.19 -13.37 -14.42
CA ASN A 181 -4.37 -14.77 -14.03
C ASN A 181 -5.81 -15.08 -13.60
N ARG A 182 -6.52 -14.11 -13.01
CA ARG A 182 -7.94 -14.27 -12.65
C ARG A 182 -8.85 -14.24 -13.86
N ASP A 183 -8.56 -13.36 -14.82
CA ASP A 183 -9.30 -13.26 -16.08
C ASP A 183 -9.02 -14.49 -16.96
N ALA A 184 -7.76 -14.98 -17.01
CA ALA A 184 -7.42 -16.24 -17.67
C ALA A 184 -8.07 -17.47 -16.99
N ALA A 185 -8.12 -17.49 -15.65
CA ALA A 185 -8.83 -18.55 -14.92
C ALA A 185 -10.35 -18.48 -15.08
N ALA A 186 -10.92 -17.27 -15.27
CA ALA A 186 -12.32 -17.07 -15.58
C ALA A 186 -12.65 -17.52 -17.02
N GLU A 187 -11.79 -17.23 -18.00
CA GLU A 187 -11.92 -17.76 -19.36
C GLU A 187 -11.75 -19.29 -19.42
N GLU A 188 -10.88 -19.86 -18.58
CA GLU A 188 -10.70 -21.31 -18.46
C GLU A 188 -11.89 -21.97 -17.73
N GLN A 189 -12.48 -21.28 -16.74
CA GLN A 189 -13.73 -21.69 -16.09
C GLN A 189 -14.93 -21.61 -17.04
N ASP A 190 -15.04 -20.61 -17.90
CA ASP A 190 -16.09 -20.52 -18.92
C ASP A 190 -15.99 -21.68 -19.93
N LYS A 191 -14.77 -22.05 -20.33
CA LYS A 191 -14.52 -23.26 -21.14
C LYS A 191 -14.80 -24.57 -20.38
N ALA A 192 -14.63 -24.57 -19.05
CA ALA A 192 -15.00 -25.70 -18.20
C ALA A 192 -16.52 -25.77 -17.94
N PHE A 193 -17.23 -24.64 -17.99
CA PHE A 193 -18.69 -24.54 -17.80
C PHE A 193 -19.47 -25.05 -19.02
N GLU A 194 -18.90 -25.03 -20.23
CA GLU A 194 -19.50 -25.73 -21.38
C GLU A 194 -19.57 -27.26 -21.20
N LYS A 195 -18.75 -27.84 -20.29
CA LYS A 195 -18.85 -29.26 -19.89
C LYS A 195 -19.80 -29.49 -18.70
N GLY A 196 -20.37 -28.42 -18.14
CA GLY A 196 -21.19 -28.39 -16.93
C GLY A 196 -22.50 -29.19 -16.95
N PRO A 197 -23.34 -29.18 -18.02
CA PRO A 197 -24.66 -29.80 -17.91
C PRO A 197 -24.61 -31.33 -17.87
N ARG A 198 -23.63 -31.97 -18.54
CA ARG A 198 -23.53 -33.45 -18.56
C ARG A 198 -23.05 -34.03 -17.24
N ASN A 199 -22.10 -33.37 -16.56
CA ASN A 199 -21.56 -33.87 -15.30
C ASN A 199 -22.54 -33.72 -14.14
N VAL A 200 -23.38 -32.66 -14.16
CA VAL A 200 -24.46 -32.48 -13.18
C VAL A 200 -25.56 -33.53 -13.37
N ILE A 201 -25.90 -33.87 -14.63
CA ILE A 201 -26.87 -34.94 -14.92
C ILE A 201 -26.32 -36.31 -14.49
N ILE A 202 -25.05 -36.60 -14.76
CA ILE A 202 -24.41 -37.86 -14.32
C ILE A 202 -24.40 -37.95 -12.78
N GLY A 203 -24.08 -36.86 -12.09
CA GLY A 203 -24.12 -36.80 -10.63
C GLY A 203 -25.53 -37.01 -10.06
N ALA A 204 -26.54 -36.41 -10.68
CA ALA A 204 -27.94 -36.57 -10.28
C ALA A 204 -28.44 -38.02 -10.49
N ILE A 205 -28.08 -38.66 -11.60
CA ILE A 205 -28.41 -40.06 -11.87
C ILE A 205 -27.71 -40.99 -10.88
N ALA A 206 -26.42 -40.77 -10.61
CA ALA A 206 -25.67 -41.56 -9.64
C ALA A 206 -26.29 -41.45 -8.24
N ALA A 207 -26.68 -40.25 -7.81
CA ALA A 207 -27.35 -40.04 -6.52
C ALA A 207 -28.71 -40.75 -6.44
N LEU A 208 -29.48 -40.75 -7.54
CA LEU A 208 -30.77 -41.44 -7.61
C LEU A 208 -30.62 -42.97 -7.54
N VAL A 209 -29.62 -43.53 -8.22
CA VAL A 209 -29.31 -44.97 -8.15
C VAL A 209 -28.85 -45.35 -6.75
N LEU A 210 -27.98 -44.55 -6.13
CA LEU A 210 -27.49 -44.78 -4.77
C LEU A 210 -28.64 -44.71 -3.75
N TYR A 211 -29.56 -43.75 -3.93
CA TYR A 211 -30.76 -43.64 -3.11
C TYR A 211 -31.70 -44.83 -3.30
N ALA A 212 -31.90 -45.30 -4.53
CA ALA A 212 -32.73 -46.47 -4.80
C ALA A 212 -32.14 -47.76 -4.20
N VAL A 213 -30.83 -47.95 -4.26
CA VAL A 213 -30.12 -49.06 -3.61
C VAL A 213 -30.23 -48.98 -2.09
N ALA A 214 -30.21 -47.76 -1.52
CA ALA A 214 -30.33 -47.58 -0.07
C ALA A 214 -31.77 -47.69 0.46
N ALA A 215 -32.77 -47.37 -0.36
CA ALA A 215 -34.18 -47.30 0.05
C ALA A 215 -35.00 -48.55 -0.30
N LEU A 216 -34.49 -49.44 -1.15
CA LEU A 216 -35.14 -50.73 -1.42
C LEU A 216 -34.58 -51.82 -0.50
N PRO A 217 -35.43 -52.58 0.23
CA PRO A 217 -34.98 -53.79 0.90
C PRO A 217 -34.72 -54.85 -0.17
N LEU A 218 -33.46 -55.00 -0.60
CA LEU A 218 -33.03 -56.16 -1.38
C LEU A 218 -33.03 -57.38 -0.45
N ALA A 219 -34.14 -58.12 -0.45
CA ALA A 219 -34.15 -59.48 0.07
C ALA A 219 -33.31 -60.34 -0.89
N PHE A 220 -32.06 -60.62 -0.51
CA PHE A 220 -31.26 -61.67 -1.15
C PHE A 220 -31.84 -63.01 -0.74
N GLN A 221 -32.58 -63.65 -1.66
CA GLN A 221 -32.96 -65.04 -1.53
C GLN A 221 -31.78 -65.88 -2.03
N PHE A 222 -31.02 -66.46 -1.11
CA PHE A 222 -30.08 -67.53 -1.42
C PHE A 222 -30.92 -68.78 -1.71
N SER A 223 -30.91 -69.26 -2.94
CA SER A 223 -31.32 -70.63 -3.28
C SER A 223 -30.05 -71.48 -3.31
N ASP A 224 -29.70 -72.07 -2.16
CA ASP A 224 -28.91 -73.29 -2.12
C ASP A 224 -29.93 -74.44 -2.15
N ASP A 225 -30.21 -74.96 -3.35
CA ASP A 225 -30.79 -76.29 -3.55
C ASP A 225 -29.59 -77.17 -3.89
N ASP A 226 -29.18 -78.01 -2.95
CA ASP A 226 -28.53 -79.28 -3.23
C ASP A 226 -28.86 -80.26 -2.09
N ASP A 227 -29.20 -81.47 -2.53
CA ASP A 227 -29.25 -82.74 -1.83
C ASP A 227 -30.57 -83.18 -1.17
N ASP A 228 -31.32 -83.91 -1.99
CA ASP A 228 -32.44 -84.78 -1.68
C ASP A 228 -32.01 -85.92 -0.72
N GLU A 229 -32.62 -85.98 0.47
CA GLU A 229 -32.43 -87.05 1.46
C GLU A 229 -33.51 -88.14 1.24
N TYR A 230 -33.05 -89.35 0.94
CA TYR A 230 -33.83 -90.60 0.96
C TYR A 230 -33.92 -91.10 2.40
N ASP A 231 -35.13 -91.46 2.84
CA ASP A 231 -35.48 -92.46 3.87
C ASP A 231 -37.00 -92.67 3.70
N ASP A 232 -37.51 -93.75 3.10
CA ASP A 232 -37.58 -95.16 3.52
C ASP A 232 -38.12 -95.38 4.94
N ASP A 233 -38.97 -96.39 5.05
CA ASP A 233 -39.70 -96.92 6.22
C ASP A 233 -41.06 -96.23 6.51
N GLU A 234 -42.15 -96.79 5.99
CA GLU A 234 -42.97 -97.85 6.61
C GLU A 234 -43.69 -97.36 7.88
N ASP A 235 -45.01 -97.19 7.76
CA ASP A 235 -45.96 -97.86 8.66
C ASP A 235 -47.37 -97.77 8.06
N ASP A 236 -47.82 -98.95 7.62
CA ASP A 236 -49.21 -99.33 7.44
C ASP A 236 -49.96 -99.18 8.77
N GLU A 237 -51.25 -98.79 8.70
CA GLU A 237 -52.36 -99.42 9.42
C GLU A 237 -53.58 -98.50 9.33
N ASP A 238 -54.48 -98.80 8.40
CA ASP A 238 -55.93 -98.72 8.59
C ASP A 238 -56.58 -99.35 7.34
N ASP A 239 -57.21 -100.52 7.52
CA ASP A 239 -58.42 -101.00 6.82
C ASP A 239 -58.63 -102.49 7.23
N GLU A 240 -59.57 -102.81 8.12
CA GLU A 240 -60.95 -103.26 7.84
C GLU A 240 -61.13 -104.78 8.16
N GLU A 241 -62.14 -105.06 8.99
CA GLU A 241 -62.87 -106.33 9.29
C GLU A 241 -62.20 -107.72 9.19
#